data_AF-A0AAU3AZ42-F1
#
_entry.id   AF-A0AAU3AZ42-F1
#
_cell.length_a   1.000
_cell.length_b   1.000
_cell.length_c   1.000
_cell.angle_alpha   90.00
_cell.angle_beta   90.00
_cell.angle_gamma   90.00
#
_symmetry.space_group_name_H-M   'P 1'
#
loop_
_entity.id
_entity.type
_entity.pdbx_description
1 polymer ?
#
loop_
_entity_poly.entity_id
_entity_poly.type
_entity_poly.pdbx_seq_one_letter_code
_entity_poly.pdbx_strand_id
1 'polypeptide(L)'
;MKGAIFDRTVPWFSYDRSDQAVTEVAGHIFVALHAPTLTYPRKFDKDIPGNIWNGEWKPLHRNYPKFDAASEDVTKRNKAANDRACAGLTHDPGEQCDEFPFASTKEGAGKGDGSFSVRYVRQTDNSTAGARLSIWYGKDRILDGDAYGMLVR
;
A
#
# COMPACT_ATOMS: atom_id res chain seq x y z
N MET A 1 -19.35 32.30 -0.91
CA MET A 1 -19.18 30.84 -0.87
C MET A 1 -18.80 30.45 0.55
N LYS A 2 -19.67 29.71 1.25
CA LYS A 2 -19.34 29.12 2.54
C LYS A 2 -18.77 27.73 2.25
N GLY A 3 -17.44 27.61 2.29
CA GLY A 3 -16.78 26.31 2.27
C GLY A 3 -16.98 25.66 3.63
N ALA A 4 -17.69 24.54 3.68
CA ALA A 4 -17.73 23.70 4.87
C ALA A 4 -16.42 22.89 4.90
N ILE A 5 -15.59 23.09 5.92
CA ILE A 5 -14.51 22.17 6.26
C ILE A 5 -15.16 21.02 7.03
N PHE A 6 -15.24 19.84 6.43
CA PHE A 6 -15.59 18.64 7.18
C PHE A 6 -14.34 18.22 7.96
N ASP A 7 -14.37 18.40 9.29
CA ASP A 7 -13.20 18.20 10.17
C ASP A 7 -12.85 16.71 10.40
N ARG A 8 -13.65 15.75 9.89
CA ARG A 8 -13.58 14.34 10.31
C ARG A 8 -14.00 13.28 9.26
N THR A 9 -13.64 13.44 8.00
CA THR A 9 -13.65 12.29 7.06
C THR A 9 -12.23 11.83 6.82
N VAL A 10 -11.90 10.62 7.28
CA VAL A 10 -10.64 9.95 6.92
C VAL A 10 -10.70 9.64 5.41
N PRO A 11 -9.79 10.19 4.58
CA PRO A 11 -9.70 9.84 3.17
C PRO A 11 -9.45 8.34 3.03
N TRP A 12 -10.02 7.73 2.00
CA TRP A 12 -9.78 6.31 1.76
C TRP A 12 -9.72 5.99 0.28
N PHE A 13 -8.89 5.01 -0.02
CA PHE A 13 -8.72 4.45 -1.34
C PHE A 13 -9.23 3.02 -1.37
N SER A 14 -9.71 2.57 -2.52
CA SER A 14 -10.23 1.21 -2.64
C SER A 14 -9.81 0.49 -3.90
N TYR A 15 -9.61 -0.81 -3.74
CA TYR A 15 -9.64 -1.78 -4.82
C TYR A 15 -10.84 -2.73 -4.65
N ASP A 16 -11.30 -3.30 -5.75
CA ASP A 16 -12.37 -4.29 -5.78
C ASP A 16 -11.80 -5.59 -6.31
N ARG A 17 -11.95 -6.69 -5.57
CA ARG A 17 -11.42 -8.01 -5.99
C ARG A 17 -12.15 -8.57 -7.20
N SER A 18 -13.35 -8.08 -7.52
CA SER A 18 -14.09 -8.43 -8.73
C SER A 18 -13.63 -7.65 -9.97
N ASP A 19 -12.88 -6.56 -9.81
CA ASP A 19 -12.30 -5.83 -10.93
C ASP A 19 -11.09 -6.57 -11.50
N GLN A 20 -11.29 -7.20 -12.66
CA GLN A 20 -10.28 -7.99 -13.34
C GLN A 20 -8.99 -7.23 -13.65
N ALA A 21 -9.04 -5.90 -13.75
CA ALA A 21 -7.85 -5.09 -14.06
C ALA A 21 -6.93 -4.91 -12.85
N VAL A 22 -7.34 -5.28 -11.64
CA VAL A 22 -6.56 -5.16 -10.40
C VAL A 22 -6.77 -6.34 -9.45
N THR A 23 -7.39 -7.43 -9.89
CA THR A 23 -7.90 -8.49 -9.02
C THR A 23 -6.80 -9.14 -8.18
N GLU A 24 -5.60 -9.33 -8.74
CA GLU A 24 -4.49 -9.94 -8.02
C GLU A 24 -3.90 -9.03 -6.95
N VAL A 25 -3.77 -7.73 -7.26
CA VAL A 25 -3.34 -6.70 -6.29
C VAL A 25 -4.38 -6.54 -5.19
N ALA A 26 -5.66 -6.47 -5.55
CA ALA A 26 -6.76 -6.39 -4.59
C ALA A 26 -6.77 -7.62 -3.66
N GLY A 27 -6.57 -8.82 -4.22
CA GLY A 27 -6.46 -10.06 -3.46
C GLY A 27 -5.24 -10.08 -2.54
N HIS A 28 -4.09 -9.59 -2.99
CA HIS A 28 -2.89 -9.45 -2.17
C HIS A 28 -3.14 -8.53 -0.97
N ILE A 29 -3.64 -7.32 -1.20
CA ILE A 29 -3.91 -6.33 -0.15
C ILE A 29 -4.98 -6.84 0.81
N PHE A 30 -6.00 -7.54 0.33
CA PHE A 30 -7.02 -8.16 1.19
C PHE A 30 -6.39 -9.12 2.20
N VAL A 31 -5.52 -10.03 1.75
CA VAL A 31 -4.85 -10.97 2.67
C VAL A 31 -3.91 -10.23 3.61
N ALA A 32 -3.20 -9.20 3.14
CA ALA A 32 -2.34 -8.38 3.99
C ALA A 32 -3.11 -7.67 5.12
N LEU A 33 -4.32 -7.18 4.83
CA LEU A 33 -5.16 -6.47 5.81
C LEU A 33 -5.93 -7.40 6.76
N HIS A 34 -6.34 -8.58 6.30
CA HIS A 34 -7.24 -9.46 7.05
C HIS A 34 -6.58 -10.71 7.63
N ALA A 35 -5.43 -11.12 7.08
CA ALA A 35 -4.67 -12.27 7.52
C ALA A 35 -3.15 -12.04 7.35
N PRO A 36 -2.58 -10.96 7.95
CA PRO A 36 -1.20 -10.54 7.71
C PRO A 36 -0.20 -11.66 7.99
N THR A 37 -0.42 -12.52 8.98
CA THR A 37 0.49 -13.63 9.32
C THR A 37 0.59 -14.71 8.23
N LEU A 38 -0.35 -14.75 7.28
CA LEU A 38 -0.30 -15.65 6.11
C LEU A 38 0.53 -15.09 4.95
N THR A 39 0.90 -13.82 5.01
CA THR A 39 1.67 -13.17 3.95
C THR A 39 3.18 -13.35 4.10
N TYR A 40 3.93 -13.07 3.04
CA TYR A 40 5.39 -13.10 3.04
C TYR A 40 5.97 -11.67 3.09
N PRO A 41 7.07 -11.38 3.82
CA PRO A 41 7.79 -12.30 4.71
C PRO A 41 6.95 -12.74 5.91
N ARG A 42 7.19 -13.95 6.41
CA ARG A 42 6.46 -14.45 7.59
C ARG A 42 6.95 -13.74 8.85
N LYS A 43 6.01 -13.28 9.67
CA LYS A 43 6.22 -12.72 11.01
C LYS A 43 5.04 -13.15 11.90
N PHE A 44 5.31 -13.55 13.14
CA PHE A 44 4.27 -14.09 14.03
C PHE A 44 3.27 -13.01 14.48
N ASP A 45 3.78 -11.87 14.89
CA ASP A 45 3.04 -10.68 15.33
C ASP A 45 2.94 -9.66 14.18
N LYS A 46 2.67 -10.14 12.96
CA LYS A 46 2.59 -9.26 11.79
C LYS A 46 1.34 -8.40 11.87
N ASP A 47 1.53 -7.09 11.94
CA ASP A 47 0.47 -6.09 12.07
C ASP A 47 0.61 -5.07 10.96
N ILE A 48 -0.19 -5.21 9.90
CA ILE A 48 -0.12 -4.36 8.71
C ILE A 48 -1.25 -3.30 8.80
N PRO A 49 -0.92 -2.00 8.79
CA PRO A 49 -1.91 -0.92 8.92
C PRO A 49 -2.68 -0.69 7.62
N GLY A 50 -3.71 0.15 7.71
CA GLY A 50 -4.45 0.68 6.57
C GLY A 50 -5.90 0.19 6.46
N ASN A 51 -6.31 -0.88 7.13
CA ASN A 51 -7.71 -1.33 7.06
C ASN A 51 -8.65 -0.28 7.69
N ILE A 52 -9.52 0.33 6.89
CA ILE A 52 -10.47 1.36 7.34
C ILE A 52 -11.50 0.86 8.35
N TRP A 53 -11.75 -0.45 8.38
CA TRP A 53 -12.73 -1.07 9.28
C TRP A 53 -12.09 -1.75 10.49
N ASN A 54 -10.78 -1.61 10.70
CA ASN A 54 -10.16 -2.14 11.90
C ASN A 54 -10.64 -1.35 13.13
N GLY A 55 -11.10 -2.04 14.17
CA GLY A 55 -11.61 -1.42 15.41
C GLY A 55 -10.57 -0.57 16.14
N GLU A 56 -9.29 -0.80 15.86
CA GLU A 56 -8.18 0.10 16.17
C GLU A 56 -7.69 0.76 14.88
N TRP A 57 -8.13 2.00 14.64
CA TRP A 57 -7.78 2.73 13.43
C TRP A 57 -6.26 2.98 13.33
N LYS A 58 -5.60 2.32 12.37
CA LYS A 58 -4.17 2.45 12.06
C LYS A 58 -4.02 2.94 10.60
N PRO A 59 -3.89 4.25 10.35
CA PRO A 59 -3.82 4.80 9.00
C PRO A 59 -2.53 4.39 8.28
N LEU A 60 -2.58 4.49 6.95
CA LEU A 60 -1.39 4.70 6.14
C LEU A 60 -1.12 6.20 6.05
N HIS A 61 0.14 6.60 5.97
CA HIS A 61 0.52 7.97 5.66
C HIS A 61 1.18 8.02 4.30
N ARG A 62 0.73 8.94 3.46
CA ARG A 62 1.33 9.16 2.14
C ARG A 62 2.81 9.51 2.29
N ASN A 63 3.64 8.88 1.47
CA ASN A 63 5.03 9.27 1.24
C ASN A 63 5.20 9.74 -0.21
N TYR A 64 5.51 11.01 -0.42
CA TYR A 64 5.74 11.61 -1.73
C TYR A 64 7.23 11.94 -1.91
N PRO A 65 7.98 11.19 -2.75
CA PRO A 65 9.44 11.28 -2.82
C PRO A 65 9.99 12.65 -3.25
N LYS A 66 9.16 13.53 -3.82
CA LYS A 66 9.56 14.87 -4.25
C LYS A 66 9.22 15.96 -3.23
N PHE A 67 8.74 15.59 -2.04
CA PHE A 67 8.43 16.54 -0.98
C PHE A 67 9.71 17.06 -0.32
N ASP A 68 10.55 16.16 0.20
CA ASP A 68 11.84 16.46 0.81
C ASP A 68 12.80 15.26 0.77
N ALA A 69 14.04 15.45 1.26
CA ALA A 69 15.06 14.41 1.29
C ALA A 69 14.68 13.22 2.19
N ALA A 70 13.91 13.44 3.25
CA ALA A 70 13.45 12.38 4.14
C ALA A 70 12.44 11.46 3.42
N SER A 71 11.52 12.03 2.66
CA SER A 71 10.52 11.31 1.86
C SER A 71 11.15 10.54 0.70
N GLU A 72 12.21 11.11 0.11
CA GLU A 72 13.05 10.41 -0.88
C GLU A 72 13.74 9.19 -0.24
N ASP A 73 14.33 9.35 0.95
CA ASP A 73 14.98 8.26 1.69
C ASP A 73 13.99 7.14 2.07
N VAL A 74 12.78 7.47 2.54
CA VAL A 74 11.72 6.49 2.79
C VAL A 74 11.43 5.66 1.54
N THR A 75 11.32 6.30 0.37
CA THR A 75 11.06 5.60 -0.89
C THR A 75 12.20 4.65 -1.26
N LYS A 76 13.46 5.09 -1.08
CA LYS A 76 14.65 4.25 -1.33
C LYS A 76 14.69 3.04 -0.41
N ARG A 77 14.42 3.24 0.89
CA ARG A 77 14.37 2.15 1.87
C ARG A 77 13.24 1.17 1.59
N ASN A 78 12.05 1.66 1.26
CA ASN A 78 10.90 0.83 0.90
C ASN A 78 11.24 -0.05 -0.30
N LYS A 79 11.72 0.58 -1.39
CA LYS A 79 12.11 -0.16 -2.60
C LYS A 79 13.19 -1.20 -2.31
N ALA A 80 14.24 -0.84 -1.58
CA ALA A 80 15.32 -1.77 -1.28
C ALA A 80 14.86 -2.95 -0.40
N ALA A 81 13.95 -2.72 0.55
CA ALA A 81 13.38 -3.79 1.37
C ALA A 81 12.43 -4.70 0.58
N ASN A 82 11.62 -4.12 -0.30
CA ASN A 82 10.78 -4.86 -1.23
C ASN A 82 11.62 -5.75 -2.15
N ASP A 83 12.59 -5.17 -2.86
CA ASP A 83 13.48 -5.90 -3.79
C ASP A 83 14.18 -7.07 -3.08
N ARG A 84 14.65 -6.88 -1.83
CA ARG A 84 15.23 -7.96 -1.02
C ARG A 84 14.23 -9.06 -0.65
N ALA A 85 13.01 -8.70 -0.30
CA ALA A 85 11.97 -9.69 0.03
C ALA A 85 11.58 -10.50 -1.21
N CYS A 86 11.33 -9.84 -2.34
CA CYS A 86 10.95 -10.46 -3.59
C CYS A 86 12.01 -11.40 -4.14
N ALA A 87 13.30 -11.09 -3.95
CA ALA A 87 14.40 -11.97 -4.35
C ALA A 87 14.36 -13.37 -3.70
N GLY A 88 13.62 -13.52 -2.59
CA GLY A 88 13.40 -14.80 -1.92
C GLY A 88 12.21 -15.62 -2.47
N LEU A 89 11.49 -15.11 -3.48
CA LEU A 89 10.31 -15.73 -4.06
C LEU A 89 10.55 -16.08 -5.53
N THR A 90 9.90 -17.14 -6.00
CA THR A 90 9.84 -17.50 -7.42
C THR A 90 8.69 -16.76 -8.10
N HIS A 91 8.85 -16.46 -9.39
CA HIS A 91 7.81 -15.82 -10.19
C HIS A 91 7.85 -16.28 -11.64
N ASP A 92 6.73 -16.13 -12.33
CA ASP A 92 6.60 -16.42 -13.74
C ASP A 92 6.95 -15.18 -14.60
N PRO A 93 7.29 -15.38 -15.89
CA PRO A 93 7.42 -14.27 -16.82
C PRO A 93 6.12 -13.46 -16.92
N GLY A 94 6.25 -12.13 -16.87
CA GLY A 94 5.09 -11.22 -16.90
C GLY A 94 4.47 -10.92 -15.53
N GLU A 95 5.06 -11.44 -14.45
CA GLU A 95 4.74 -11.02 -13.09
C GLU A 95 5.68 -9.91 -12.59
N GLN A 96 5.18 -9.10 -11.65
CA GLN A 96 5.93 -8.09 -10.93
C GLN A 96 5.66 -8.23 -9.44
N CYS A 97 6.66 -7.88 -8.63
CA CYS A 97 6.50 -7.93 -7.20
C CYS A 97 5.69 -6.72 -6.71
N ASP A 98 4.48 -6.99 -6.23
CA ASP A 98 3.61 -6.03 -5.56
C ASP A 98 3.90 -6.01 -4.06
N GLU A 99 3.70 -4.85 -3.43
CA GLU A 99 4.03 -4.62 -2.02
C GLU A 99 2.89 -3.90 -1.29
N PHE A 100 2.65 -4.31 -0.05
CA PHE A 100 1.72 -3.63 0.83
C PHE A 100 2.20 -3.64 2.30
N PRO A 101 2.30 -2.49 3.00
CA PRO A 101 1.93 -1.15 2.56
C PRO A 101 2.77 -0.65 1.37
N PHE A 102 2.18 0.20 0.53
CA PHE A 102 2.79 0.61 -0.75
C PHE A 102 4.16 1.27 -0.54
N ALA A 103 5.08 1.18 -1.53
CA ALA A 103 6.34 1.96 -1.53
C ALA A 103 6.15 3.44 -1.24
N SER A 104 4.97 3.94 -1.56
CA SER A 104 4.57 5.32 -1.49
C SER A 104 3.82 5.67 -0.19
N THR A 105 4.11 4.91 0.88
CA THR A 105 3.66 5.11 2.26
C THR A 105 4.84 5.17 3.24
N LYS A 106 4.63 5.80 4.40
CA LYS A 106 5.61 5.84 5.50
C LYS A 106 5.69 4.50 6.25
N GLU A 107 4.65 3.69 6.15
CA GLU A 107 4.52 2.35 6.74
C GLU A 107 5.03 1.22 5.83
N GLY A 108 5.61 1.55 4.67
CA GLY A 108 6.13 0.58 3.72
C GLY A 108 7.28 -0.29 4.28
N ALA A 109 7.72 -1.25 3.46
CA ALA A 109 8.71 -2.27 3.84
C ALA A 109 10.01 -1.72 4.47
N GLY A 110 10.40 -0.50 4.10
CA GLY A 110 11.60 0.19 4.55
C GLY A 110 11.52 0.74 5.97
N LYS A 111 10.35 0.66 6.63
CA LYS A 111 10.17 0.99 8.05
C LYS A 111 10.97 0.03 8.96
N GLY A 112 11.21 -1.20 8.51
CA GLY A 112 12.11 -2.15 9.18
C GLY A 112 11.49 -2.90 10.37
N ASP A 113 10.17 -2.82 10.56
CA ASP A 113 9.44 -3.57 11.59
C ASP A 113 8.96 -4.97 11.13
N GLY A 114 9.18 -5.31 9.85
CA GLY A 114 8.75 -6.56 9.24
C GLY A 114 7.24 -6.65 8.96
N SER A 115 6.50 -5.55 9.15
CA SER A 115 5.05 -5.48 8.94
C SER A 115 4.70 -5.01 7.52
N PHE A 116 5.13 -5.78 6.53
CA PHE A 116 4.79 -5.57 5.12
C PHE A 116 4.66 -6.91 4.41
N SER A 117 3.85 -6.95 3.36
CA SER A 117 3.60 -8.09 2.51
C SER A 117 4.16 -7.83 1.12
N VAL A 118 4.74 -8.86 0.50
CA VAL A 118 5.08 -8.86 -0.93
C VAL A 118 4.49 -10.08 -1.60
N ARG A 119 4.10 -9.93 -2.85
CA ARG A 119 3.57 -11.01 -3.68
C ARG A 119 3.81 -10.71 -5.15
N TYR A 120 4.20 -11.72 -5.92
CA TYR A 120 4.20 -11.60 -7.38
C TYR A 120 2.76 -11.65 -7.91
N VAL A 121 2.45 -10.69 -8.76
CA VAL A 121 1.15 -10.53 -9.45
C VAL A 121 1.41 -10.16 -10.90
N ARG A 122 0.43 -10.36 -11.78
CA ARG A 122 0.51 -9.96 -13.19
C ARG A 122 0.90 -8.49 -13.33
N GLN A 123 1.86 -8.22 -14.22
CA GLN A 123 2.38 -6.88 -14.50
C GLN A 123 1.27 -5.89 -14.88
N THR A 124 0.26 -6.34 -15.64
CA THR A 124 -0.87 -5.50 -16.06
C THR A 124 -1.75 -5.07 -14.89
N ASP A 125 -1.98 -5.97 -13.93
CA ASP A 125 -2.72 -5.68 -12.70
C ASP A 125 -1.93 -4.69 -11.84
N ASN A 126 -0.64 -4.95 -11.62
CA ASN A 126 0.24 -4.09 -10.82
C ASN A 126 0.33 -2.67 -11.40
N SER A 127 0.56 -2.57 -12.71
CA SER A 127 0.66 -1.28 -13.41
C SER A 127 -0.65 -0.49 -13.32
N THR A 128 -1.78 -1.16 -13.51
CA THR A 128 -3.12 -0.54 -13.43
C THR A 128 -3.44 -0.10 -12.02
N ALA A 129 -3.15 -0.93 -11.03
CA ALA A 129 -3.35 -0.62 -9.62
C ALA A 129 -2.53 0.61 -9.21
N GLY A 130 -1.23 0.64 -9.53
CA GLY A 130 -0.35 1.78 -9.26
C GLY A 130 -0.80 3.07 -9.96
N ALA A 131 -1.26 2.99 -11.21
CA ALA A 131 -1.81 4.14 -11.92
C ALA A 131 -3.05 4.71 -11.24
N ARG A 132 -3.98 3.85 -10.81
CA ARG A 132 -5.20 4.26 -10.09
C ARG A 132 -4.89 4.90 -8.74
N LEU A 133 -3.94 4.35 -7.99
CA LEU A 133 -3.46 4.91 -6.73
C LEU A 133 -2.84 6.30 -6.94
N SER A 134 -1.99 6.46 -7.95
CA SER A 134 -1.37 7.75 -8.31
C SER A 134 -2.42 8.81 -8.69
N ILE A 135 -3.41 8.43 -9.51
CA ILE A 135 -4.52 9.30 -9.90
C ILE A 135 -5.33 9.71 -8.67
N TRP A 136 -5.62 8.78 -7.76
CA TRP A 136 -6.37 9.05 -6.55
C TRP A 136 -5.65 10.05 -5.64
N TYR A 137 -4.34 9.88 -5.39
CA TYR A 137 -3.57 10.86 -4.63
C TYR A 137 -3.68 12.27 -5.19
N GLY A 138 -3.65 12.42 -6.52
CA GLY A 138 -3.81 13.72 -7.18
C GLY A 138 -5.24 14.29 -7.11
N LYS A 139 -6.26 13.46 -7.34
CA LYS A 139 -7.68 13.88 -7.34
C LYS A 139 -8.16 14.29 -5.96
N ASP A 140 -7.81 13.50 -4.95
CA ASP A 140 -8.26 13.70 -3.57
C ASP A 140 -7.28 14.57 -2.78
N ARG A 141 -6.21 15.05 -3.44
CA ARG A 141 -5.18 15.94 -2.89
C ARG A 141 -4.52 15.38 -1.62
N ILE A 142 -4.17 14.11 -1.65
CA ILE A 142 -3.46 13.46 -0.54
C ILE A 142 -1.99 13.89 -0.60
N LEU A 143 -1.61 14.75 0.33
CA LEU A 143 -0.27 15.33 0.42
C LEU A 143 0.69 14.42 1.21
N ASP A 144 1.99 14.72 1.20
CA ASP A 144 2.94 14.00 2.04
C ASP A 144 2.53 14.05 3.52
N GLY A 145 2.53 12.90 4.18
CA GLY A 145 2.13 12.78 5.58
C GLY A 145 0.63 12.74 5.82
N ASP A 146 -0.22 12.95 4.82
CA ASP A 146 -1.66 12.81 5.01
C ASP A 146 -2.03 11.35 5.31
N ALA A 147 -2.88 11.18 6.32
CA ALA A 147 -3.41 9.89 6.74
C ALA A 147 -4.55 9.44 5.82
N TYR A 148 -4.58 8.17 5.46
CA TYR A 148 -5.67 7.57 4.69
C TYR A 148 -5.86 6.08 4.98
N GLY A 149 -7.04 5.57 4.59
CA GLY A 149 -7.40 4.16 4.71
C GLY A 149 -7.50 3.42 3.39
N MET A 150 -7.41 2.11 3.51
CA MET A 150 -7.62 1.14 2.46
C MET A 150 -8.91 0.39 2.71
N LEU A 151 -9.73 0.34 1.66
CA LEU A 151 -10.91 -0.50 1.58
C LEU A 151 -10.73 -1.49 0.43
N VAL A 152 -10.75 -2.78 0.74
CA VAL A 152 -10.85 -3.80 -0.31
C VAL A 152 -12.26 -4.37 -0.31
N ARG A 153 -12.93 -4.31 -1.46
CA ARG A 153 -14.26 -4.91 -1.67
C ARG A 153 -14.09 -6.34 -2.19
#